data_AF-A0A7W3YF74-F1
#
_entry.id   AF-A0A7W3YF74-F1
#
_cell.length_a   1.000
_cell.length_b   1.000
_cell.length_c   1.000
_cell.angle_alpha   90.00
_cell.angle_beta   90.00
_cell.angle_gamma   90.00
#
_symmetry.space_group_name_H-M   'P 1'
#
loop_
_entity.id
_entity.type
_entity.pdbx_description
1 polymer ?
#
loop_
_entity_poly.entity_id
_entity_poly.type
_entity_poly.pdbx_seq_one_letter_code
_entity_poly.pdbx_strand_id
1 'polypeptide(L)'
;MSEIILRDIDAVLLGRVNRVAEAHGWSLQAALLNILEQGLFVCEGELSRSFDESDSRALQDAIAAMESVPSDQGFARIGRAGDGDAAPVAPPDQSIRQDLFPNTAPLPSKDEGDA
;
A
#
# COMPACT_ATOMS: atom_id res chain seq x y z
N MET A 1 30.13 -19.08 1.25
CA MET A 1 29.34 -18.57 2.40
C MET A 1 30.31 -18.02 3.40
N SER A 2 30.23 -16.73 3.69
CA SER A 2 30.94 -16.11 4.81
C SER A 2 30.13 -16.34 6.08
N GLU A 3 30.77 -16.85 7.13
CA GLU A 3 30.17 -16.91 8.45
C GLU A 3 30.02 -15.48 8.99
N ILE A 4 28.80 -15.11 9.40
CA ILE A 4 28.55 -13.84 10.09
C ILE A 4 28.63 -14.11 11.58
N ILE A 5 29.68 -13.60 12.22
CA ILE A 5 29.82 -13.61 13.68
C ILE A 5 29.37 -12.24 14.20
N LEU A 6 28.21 -12.21 14.86
CA LEU A 6 27.72 -11.02 15.55
C LEU A 6 28.44 -10.91 16.90
N ARG A 7 29.48 -10.07 16.96
CA ARG A 7 30.17 -9.76 18.20
C ARG A 7 29.58 -8.48 18.79
N ASP A 8 29.32 -8.49 20.09
CA ASP A 8 28.90 -7.31 20.87
C ASP A 8 27.55 -6.69 20.46
N ILE A 9 26.58 -7.51 20.02
CA ILE A 9 25.21 -7.04 19.82
C ILE A 9 24.55 -6.69 21.15
N ASP A 10 24.01 -5.48 21.25
CA ASP A 10 23.21 -5.06 22.41
C ASP A 10 21.95 -5.91 22.58
N ALA A 11 21.56 -6.16 23.83
CA ALA A 11 20.43 -7.03 24.18
C ALA A 11 19.08 -6.54 23.61
N VAL A 12 18.89 -5.22 23.49
CA VAL A 12 17.67 -4.65 22.91
C VAL A 12 17.60 -4.96 21.43
N LEU A 13 18.72 -4.82 20.71
CA LEU A 13 18.78 -5.13 19.29
C LEU A 13 18.60 -6.63 19.04
N LEU A 14 19.23 -7.49 19.83
CA LEU A 14 19.03 -8.93 19.74
C LEU A 14 17.57 -9.30 20.00
N GLY A 15 16.93 -8.69 21.00
CA GLY A 15 15.50 -8.88 21.27
C GLY A 15 14.60 -8.45 20.10
N ARG A 16 14.97 -7.40 19.37
CA ARG A 16 14.26 -6.99 18.14
C ARG A 16 14.43 -8.00 17.01
N VAL A 17 15.65 -8.48 16.78
CA VAL A 17 15.93 -9.49 15.76
C VAL A 17 15.15 -10.78 16.05
N ASN A 18 15.13 -11.23 17.31
CA ASN A 18 14.36 -12.41 17.71
C ASN A 18 12.87 -12.26 17.43
N ARG A 19 12.27 -11.10 17.73
CA ARG A 19 10.85 -10.87 17.40
C ARG A 19 10.56 -10.95 15.91
N VAL A 20 11.47 -10.47 15.06
CA VAL A 20 11.35 -10.61 13.60
C VAL A 20 11.49 -12.07 13.20
N ALA A 21 12.48 -12.78 13.74
CA ALA A 21 12.67 -14.20 13.46
C ALA A 21 11.43 -15.03 13.82
N GLU A 22 10.86 -14.82 15.01
CA GLU A 22 9.64 -15.49 15.49
C GLU A 22 8.43 -15.18 14.61
N ALA A 23 8.21 -13.89 14.28
CA ALA A 23 7.07 -13.47 13.47
C ALA A 23 7.07 -14.10 12.06
N HIS A 24 8.24 -14.38 11.52
CA HIS A 24 8.41 -14.96 10.19
C HIS A 24 8.75 -16.46 10.19
N GLY A 25 8.89 -17.08 11.37
CA GLY A 25 9.31 -18.48 11.49
C GLY A 25 10.74 -18.75 10.98
N TRP A 26 11.62 -17.74 11.04
CA TRP A 26 12.99 -17.81 10.56
C TRP A 26 13.97 -18.28 11.64
N SER A 27 15.05 -18.93 11.23
CA SER A 27 16.22 -19.07 12.09
C SER A 27 16.85 -17.70 12.35
N LEU A 28 17.57 -17.55 13.47
CA LEU A 28 18.26 -16.29 13.78
C LEU A 28 19.20 -15.86 12.65
N GLN A 29 19.91 -16.81 12.05
CA GLN A 29 20.85 -16.53 10.96
C GLN A 29 20.12 -16.09 9.67
N ALA A 30 18.99 -16.72 9.34
CA ALA A 30 18.17 -16.31 8.21
C ALA A 30 17.55 -14.92 8.42
N ALA A 31 17.07 -14.64 9.63
CA ALA A 31 16.55 -13.33 9.98
C ALA A 31 17.63 -12.24 9.87
N LEU A 32 18.83 -12.49 10.40
CA LEU A 32 19.96 -11.56 10.29
C LEU A 32 20.33 -11.28 8.83
N LEU A 33 20.40 -12.32 7.99
CA LEU A 33 20.71 -12.15 6.57
C LEU A 33 19.66 -11.28 5.86
N ASN A 34 18.38 -11.59 6.04
CA ASN A 34 17.29 -10.81 5.43
C ASN A 34 17.25 -9.36 5.92
N ILE A 35 17.46 -9.14 7.22
CA ILE A 35 17.51 -7.80 7.81
C ILE A 35 18.70 -7.01 7.26
N LEU A 36 19.87 -7.65 7.11
CA LEU A 36 21.05 -7.00 6.53
C LEU A 36 20.84 -6.64 5.07
N GLU A 37 20.26 -7.52 4.27
CA GLU A 37 19.92 -7.25 2.86
C GLU A 37 18.95 -6.08 2.73
N GLN A 38 17.86 -6.09 3.51
CA GLN A 38 16.87 -5.01 3.51
C GLN A 38 17.46 -3.70 4.02
N GLY A 39 18.27 -3.75 5.07
CA GLY A 39 18.95 -2.58 5.63
C GLY A 39 19.96 -1.99 4.65
N LEU A 40 20.72 -2.84 3.95
CA LEU A 40 21.65 -2.41 2.92
C LEU A 40 20.89 -1.75 1.76
N PHE A 41 19.79 -2.35 1.30
CA PHE A 41 18.96 -1.76 0.25
C PHE A 41 18.45 -0.36 0.64
N VAL A 42 18.03 -0.15 1.89
CA VAL A 42 17.63 1.18 2.37
C VAL A 42 18.83 2.14 2.37
N CYS A 43 19.98 1.73 2.91
CA CYS A 43 21.18 2.57 2.94
C CYS A 43 21.67 2.96 1.53
N GLU A 44 21.63 2.04 0.58
CA GLU A 44 21.98 2.29 -0.82
C GLU A 44 20.92 3.15 -1.52
N GLY A 45 19.64 2.93 -1.21
CA GLY A 45 18.54 3.77 -1.65
C GLY A 45 18.72 5.22 -1.23
N GLU A 46 19.12 5.47 0.02
CA GLU A 46 19.48 6.81 0.51
C GLU A 46 20.66 7.43 -0.25
N LEU A 47 21.67 6.62 -0.60
CA LEU A 47 22.80 7.09 -1.44
C LEU A 47 22.34 7.44 -2.87
N SER A 48 21.33 6.76 -3.39
CA SER A 48 20.72 7.03 -4.70
C SER A 48 19.64 8.11 -4.70
N ARG A 49 19.30 8.73 -3.56
CA ARG A 49 18.31 9.83 -3.53
C ARG A 49 18.78 11.09 -4.25
N SER A 50 20.05 11.17 -4.66
CA SER A 50 20.47 12.16 -5.64
C SER A 50 20.04 11.70 -7.02
N PHE A 51 19.29 12.54 -7.74
CA PHE A 51 19.17 12.36 -9.19
C PHE A 51 20.55 12.26 -9.80
N ASP A 52 20.75 11.25 -10.65
CA ASP A 52 21.90 11.29 -11.53
C ASP A 52 21.73 12.42 -12.55
N GLU A 53 22.75 12.64 -13.38
CA GLU A 53 22.73 13.72 -14.37
C GLU A 53 21.61 13.52 -15.41
N SER A 54 21.28 12.27 -15.74
CA SER A 54 20.23 11.94 -16.70
C SER A 54 18.86 12.28 -16.14
N ASP A 55 18.59 11.86 -14.91
CA ASP A 55 17.34 12.14 -14.21
C ASP A 55 17.16 13.64 -13.96
N SER A 56 18.24 14.33 -13.57
CA SER A 56 18.23 15.77 -13.34
C SER A 56 17.88 16.52 -14.62
N ARG A 57 18.46 16.12 -15.75
CA ARG A 57 18.19 16.74 -17.05
C ARG A 57 16.79 16.45 -17.54
N ALA A 58 16.33 15.21 -17.43
CA ALA A 58 14.96 14.84 -17.80
C ALA A 58 13.92 15.63 -16.97
N LEU A 59 14.17 15.82 -15.67
CA LEU A 59 13.29 16.60 -14.81
C LEU A 59 13.31 18.10 -15.19
N GLN A 60 14.48 18.66 -15.47
CA GLN A 60 14.61 20.05 -15.93
C GLN A 60 13.87 20.28 -17.25
N ASP A 61 14.01 19.37 -18.21
CA ASP A 61 13.32 19.44 -19.50
C ASP A 61 11.79 19.38 -19.32
N ALA A 62 11.31 18.51 -18.43
CA ALA A 62 9.88 18.39 -18.11
C ALA A 62 9.32 19.66 -17.45
N ILE A 63 10.07 20.26 -16.51
CA ILE A 63 9.68 21.53 -15.87
C ILE A 63 9.62 22.66 -16.91
N ALA A 64 10.66 22.79 -17.74
CA ALA A 64 10.68 23.81 -18.79
C ALA A 64 9.52 23.64 -19.79
N ALA A 65 9.18 22.40 -20.14
CA ALA A 65 8.02 22.11 -20.96
C ALA A 65 6.71 22.53 -20.28
N MET A 66 6.53 22.25 -18.98
CA MET A 66 5.34 22.66 -18.23
C MET A 66 5.22 24.19 -18.10
N GLU A 67 6.33 24.89 -17.87
CA GLU A 67 6.35 26.36 -17.79
C GLU A 67 6.04 27.03 -19.14
N SER A 68 6.35 26.35 -20.25
CA SER A 68 6.02 26.85 -21.60
C SER A 68 4.53 26.80 -21.92
N VAL A 69 3.73 26.07 -21.14
CA VAL A 69 2.28 25.97 -21.36
C VAL A 69 1.63 27.31 -20.99
N PRO A 70 0.95 27.99 -21.93
CA PRO A 70 0.26 29.23 -21.63
C PRO A 70 -0.79 29.02 -20.54
N SER A 71 -0.81 29.93 -19.55
CA SER A 71 -1.85 29.95 -18.50
C SER A 71 -3.18 30.47 -19.07
N ASP A 72 -3.83 29.66 -19.90
CA ASP A 72 -5.15 29.97 -20.43
C ASP A 72 -6.24 29.50 -19.45
N GLN A 73 -7.17 30.41 -19.13
CA GLN A 73 -8.36 30.11 -18.31
C GLN A 73 -9.20 28.96 -18.89
N GLY A 74 -9.05 28.66 -20.19
CA GLY A 74 -9.69 27.53 -20.86
C GLY A 74 -9.27 26.16 -20.32
N PHE A 75 -7.99 25.93 -20.02
CA PHE A 75 -7.51 24.63 -19.53
C PHE A 75 -8.02 24.32 -18.12
N ALA A 76 -8.14 25.33 -17.26
CA ALA A 76 -8.72 25.20 -15.91
C ALA A 76 -10.24 24.89 -15.93
N ARG A 77 -10.91 24.96 -17.09
CA ARG A 77 -12.34 24.70 -17.25
C ARG A 77 -12.66 23.34 -17.89
N ILE A 78 -11.66 22.62 -18.40
CA ILE A 78 -11.86 21.28 -18.97
C ILE A 78 -12.21 20.32 -17.82
N GLY A 79 -13.45 19.82 -17.82
CA GLY A 79 -14.00 18.95 -16.77
C GLY A 79 -15.05 19.62 -15.86
N ARG A 80 -15.22 20.95 -15.94
CA ARG A 80 -16.34 21.63 -15.30
C ARG A 80 -17.55 21.53 -16.24
N ALA A 81 -18.31 20.45 -16.12
CA ALA A 81 -19.61 20.34 -16.77
C ALA A 81 -20.42 21.60 -16.44
N GLY A 82 -20.97 22.25 -17.47
CA GLY A 82 -21.80 23.43 -17.28
C GLY A 82 -22.99 23.10 -16.39
N ASP A 83 -23.27 23.98 -15.43
CA ASP A 83 -24.56 24.08 -14.76
C ASP A 83 -25.59 24.58 -15.79
N GLY A 84 -26.02 23.69 -16.70
CA GLY A 84 -26.91 24.07 -17.79
C GLY A 84 -27.45 22.87 -18.54
N ASP A 85 -28.61 22.41 -18.07
CA ASP A 85 -29.56 21.55 -18.79
C ASP A 85 -29.34 20.03 -18.71
N ALA A 86 -29.33 19.50 -17.48
CA ALA A 86 -29.71 18.10 -17.25
C ALA A 86 -31.21 18.03 -17.00
N ALA A 87 -31.97 17.54 -17.98
CA ALA A 87 -33.36 17.13 -17.81
C ALA A 87 -33.50 16.17 -16.60
N PRO A 88 -34.61 16.19 -15.86
CA PRO A 88 -34.73 15.43 -14.61
C PRO A 88 -34.64 13.93 -14.91
N VAL A 89 -33.51 13.33 -14.56
CA VAL A 89 -33.31 11.88 -14.58
C VAL A 89 -34.22 11.30 -13.50
N ALA A 90 -35.21 10.51 -13.91
CA ALA A 90 -36.08 9.81 -12.96
C ALA A 90 -35.22 8.97 -12.01
N PRO A 91 -35.50 8.97 -10.70
CA PRO A 91 -34.72 8.22 -9.74
C PRO A 91 -34.77 6.72 -10.09
N PRO A 92 -33.64 5.99 -9.97
CA PRO A 92 -33.61 4.57 -10.24
C PRO A 92 -34.56 3.85 -9.29
N ASP A 93 -35.37 2.92 -9.83
CA ASP A 93 -36.28 2.08 -9.05
C ASP A 93 -35.46 1.16 -8.13
N GLN A 94 -35.50 1.45 -6.82
CA GLN A 94 -34.78 0.73 -5.77
C GLN A 94 -35.62 -0.39 -5.14
N SER A 95 -36.64 -0.88 -5.84
CA SER A 95 -37.45 -2.01 -5.37
C SER A 95 -36.62 -3.30 -5.44
N ILE A 96 -35.94 -3.64 -4.34
CA ILE A 96 -35.30 -4.93 -4.14
C ILE A 96 -36.39 -6.02 -4.19
N ARG A 97 -36.30 -6.93 -5.17
CA ARG A 97 -37.14 -8.13 -5.28
C ARG A 97 -36.90 -9.07 -4.10
N GLN A 98 -37.78 -8.97 -3.11
CA GLN A 98 -37.74 -9.71 -1.83
C GLN A 98 -38.01 -11.22 -1.96
N ASP A 99 -38.36 -11.68 -3.16
CA ASP A 99 -38.72 -13.05 -3.52
C ASP A 99 -37.52 -13.95 -3.85
N LEU A 100 -36.30 -13.38 -3.99
CA LEU A 100 -35.12 -14.15 -4.40
C LEU A 100 -34.35 -14.83 -3.25
N PHE A 101 -34.65 -14.50 -2.00
CA PHE A 101 -33.95 -15.07 -0.84
C PHE A 101 -34.94 -15.83 0.06
N PRO A 102 -35.00 -17.17 -0.02
CA PRO A 102 -35.74 -17.94 0.97
C PRO A 102 -35.10 -17.74 2.34
N ASN A 103 -35.88 -17.19 3.26
CA ASN A 103 -35.57 -17.00 4.67
C ASN A 103 -35.18 -18.35 5.30
N THR A 104 -33.88 -18.61 5.47
CA THR A 104 -33.40 -19.77 6.21
C THR A 104 -33.70 -19.59 7.69
N ALA A 105 -34.70 -20.33 8.17
CA ALA A 105 -35.07 -20.43 9.57
C ALA A 105 -33.87 -20.84 10.46
N PRO A 106 -33.80 -20.38 11.72
CA PRO A 106 -32.71 -20.72 12.61
C PRO A 106 -32.82 -22.18 13.12
N LEU A 107 -31.68 -22.88 13.16
CA LEU A 107 -31.53 -24.22 13.74
C LEU A 107 -31.84 -24.19 15.25
N PRO A 108 -32.60 -25.15 15.81
CA PRO A 108 -32.78 -25.25 17.25
C PRO A 108 -31.51 -25.75 17.95
N SER A 109 -31.30 -25.16 19.12
CA SER A 109 -30.23 -25.32 20.09
C SER A 109 -29.99 -26.78 20.50
N LYS A 110 -28.71 -27.13 20.71
CA LYS A 110 -28.30 -28.33 21.46
C LYS A 110 -28.89 -28.24 22.86
N ASP A 111 -29.72 -29.21 23.22
CA ASP A 111 -30.15 -29.44 24.59
C ASP A 111 -29.55 -30.75 25.11
N GLU A 112 -29.23 -30.71 26.39
CA GLU A 112 -28.56 -31.72 27.20
C GLU A 112 -29.35 -33.04 27.31
N GLY A 113 -28.66 -34.14 27.60
CA GLY A 113 -29.28 -35.43 27.84
C GLY A 113 -28.30 -36.47 28.37
N ASP A 114 -28.17 -36.50 29.69
CA ASP A 114 -27.51 -37.48 30.56
C ASP A 114 -28.26 -38.84 30.53
N ALA A 115 -27.51 -39.95 30.37
CA ALA A 115 -27.76 -41.33 30.87
C ALA A 115 -26.80 -42.35 30.21
#